data_AF-A0A7Y4RRG8-F1
#
_entry.id   AF-A0A7Y4RRG8-F1
#
_cell.length_a   1.000
_cell.length_b   1.000
_cell.length_c   1.000
_cell.angle_alpha   90.00
_cell.angle_beta   90.00
_cell.angle_gamma   90.00
#
_symmetry.space_group_name_H-M   'P 1'
#
loop_
_entity.id
_entity.type
_entity.pdbx_description
1 polymer ?
#
loop_
_entity_poly.entity_id
_entity_poly.type
_entity_poly.pdbx_seq_one_letter_code
_entity_poly.pdbx_strand_id
1 'polypeptide(L)'
;MAFDADTWRAAHGYQPWVFRDGKYSWRAREVSQPQVAAFRTTFLEANAQGDERAATQELQRFLRLLFPGVFFFRGGDPVERILKLPATGIQELLNDFFAHKAGTTPRMATSSTPSWPAKASDFPRTTAEPATT
;
A
#
# COMPACT_ATOMS: atom_id res chain seq x y z
N MET A 1 -17.74 33.59 3.20
CA MET A 1 -16.54 32.74 3.36
C MET A 1 -16.43 31.85 2.14
N ALA A 2 -15.34 31.95 1.38
CA ALA A 2 -15.09 31.06 0.25
C ALA A 2 -14.60 29.70 0.78
N PHE A 3 -15.20 28.61 0.32
CA PHE A 3 -14.71 27.27 0.63
C PHE A 3 -13.32 27.11 0.03
N ASP A 4 -12.30 26.97 0.89
CA ASP A 4 -10.93 26.70 0.46
C ASP A 4 -10.69 25.19 0.43
N ALA A 5 -10.63 24.65 -0.79
CA ALA A 5 -10.43 23.24 -1.03
C ALA A 5 -9.05 22.74 -0.55
N ASP A 6 -8.03 23.60 -0.47
CA ASP A 6 -6.71 23.24 0.01
C ASP A 6 -6.67 23.17 1.54
N THR A 7 -7.31 24.10 2.25
CA THR A 7 -7.50 23.99 3.71
C THR A 7 -8.43 22.83 4.09
N TRP A 8 -9.48 22.54 3.32
CA TRP A 8 -10.31 21.35 3.55
C TRP A 8 -9.54 20.04 3.30
N ARG A 9 -8.66 19.98 2.28
CA ARG A 9 -7.75 18.85 2.07
C ARG A 9 -6.60 18.77 3.08
N ALA A 10 -6.19 19.87 3.69
CA ALA A 10 -5.19 19.85 4.76
C ALA A 10 -5.82 19.44 6.11
N ALA A 11 -7.07 19.86 6.37
CA ALA A 11 -7.80 19.59 7.62
C ALA A 11 -8.57 18.26 7.62
N HIS A 12 -9.05 17.81 6.45
CA HIS A 12 -9.83 16.59 6.25
C HIS A 12 -9.18 15.65 5.22
N GLY A 13 -7.88 15.81 4.99
CA GLY A 13 -7.10 15.18 3.92
C GLY A 13 -7.21 13.68 3.84
N TYR A 14 -8.26 13.23 3.18
CA TYR A 14 -8.44 11.85 2.79
C TYR A 14 -7.33 11.50 1.79
N GLN A 15 -6.28 10.86 2.29
CA GLN A 15 -5.35 10.14 1.43
C GLN A 15 -5.87 8.72 1.28
N PRO A 16 -6.29 8.29 0.08
CA PRO A 16 -6.65 6.90 -0.13
C PRO A 16 -5.44 6.01 0.10
N TRP A 17 -5.64 4.88 0.78
CA TRP A 17 -4.61 3.85 0.89
C TRP A 17 -4.19 3.38 -0.51
N VAL A 18 -2.88 3.20 -0.74
CA VAL A 18 -2.35 2.85 -2.06
C VAL A 18 -1.56 1.56 -1.95
N PHE A 19 -2.04 0.52 -2.64
CA PHE A 19 -1.26 -0.70 -2.83
C PHE A 19 -0.24 -0.49 -3.95
N ARG A 20 1.02 -0.87 -3.73
CA ARG A 20 2.11 -0.76 -4.70
C ARG A 20 2.77 -2.12 -4.90
N ASP A 21 2.96 -2.49 -6.16
CA ASP A 21 3.66 -3.71 -6.57
C ASP A 21 4.59 -3.39 -7.75
N GLY A 22 5.88 -3.21 -7.46
CA GLY A 22 6.87 -2.75 -8.43
C GLY A 22 6.49 -1.41 -9.06
N LYS A 23 6.26 -1.40 -10.38
CA LYS A 23 5.87 -0.21 -11.14
C LYS A 23 4.37 0.10 -11.10
N TYR A 24 3.56 -0.79 -10.53
CA TYR A 24 2.12 -0.66 -10.51
C TYR A 24 1.64 -0.13 -9.16
N SER A 25 0.63 0.73 -9.20
CA SER A 25 0.00 1.29 -8.00
C SER A 25 -1.50 1.37 -8.19
N TRP A 26 -2.27 0.94 -7.19
CA TRP A 26 -3.72 0.99 -7.19
C TRP A 26 -4.20 1.73 -5.95
N ARG A 27 -5.12 2.67 -6.15
CA ARG A 27 -5.74 3.42 -5.06
C ARG A 27 -6.95 2.67 -4.57
N ALA A 28 -6.98 2.37 -3.27
CA ALA A 28 -8.13 1.76 -2.64
C ALA A 28 -9.25 2.79 -2.46
N ARG A 29 -10.49 2.33 -2.64
CA ARG A 29 -11.67 3.09 -2.28
C ARG A 29 -11.77 3.19 -0.75
N GLU A 30 -12.42 4.24 -0.29
CA GLU A 30 -12.80 4.34 1.10
C GLU A 30 -13.81 3.25 1.48
N VAL A 31 -13.48 2.49 2.52
CA VAL A 31 -14.38 1.60 3.25
C VAL A 31 -14.68 2.17 4.63
N SER A 32 -15.91 1.96 5.09
CA SER A 32 -16.39 2.47 6.38
C SER A 32 -15.83 1.65 7.54
N GLN A 33 -15.71 2.26 8.72
CA GLN A 33 -15.24 1.56 9.93
C GLN A 33 -16.05 0.29 10.27
N PRO A 34 -17.40 0.28 10.14
CA PRO A 34 -18.18 -0.94 10.33
C PRO A 34 -17.80 -2.08 9.37
N GLN A 35 -17.49 -1.76 8.10
CA GLN A 35 -17.06 -2.78 7.13
C GLN A 35 -15.70 -3.37 7.50
N VAL A 36 -14.78 -2.53 7.97
CA VAL A 36 -13.45 -2.95 8.44
C VAL A 36 -13.56 -3.83 9.68
N ALA A 37 -14.44 -3.47 10.63
CA ALA A 37 -14.70 -4.25 11.84
C ALA A 37 -15.32 -5.61 11.51
N ALA A 38 -16.32 -5.65 10.64
CA ALA A 38 -16.96 -6.89 10.20
C ALA A 38 -15.95 -7.85 9.55
N PHE A 39 -15.12 -7.34 8.63
CA PHE A 39 -14.04 -8.13 8.01
C PHE A 39 -13.07 -8.68 9.06
N ARG A 40 -12.62 -7.86 10.01
CA ARG A 40 -11.68 -8.30 11.04
C ARG A 40 -12.26 -9.45 11.87
N THR A 41 -13.53 -9.38 12.22
CA THR A 41 -14.22 -10.44 12.97
C THR A 41 -14.31 -11.73 12.15
N THR A 42 -14.85 -11.67 10.92
CA THR A 42 -15.06 -12.87 10.09
C THR A 42 -13.73 -13.51 9.67
N PHE A 43 -12.71 -12.70 9.38
CA PHE A 43 -11.38 -13.19 9.04
C PHE A 43 -10.67 -13.85 10.22
N LEU A 44 -10.75 -13.27 11.43
CA LEU A 44 -10.16 -13.88 12.63
C LEU A 44 -10.88 -15.17 13.02
N GLU A 45 -12.21 -15.21 12.89
CA GLU A 45 -13.01 -16.40 13.16
C GLU A 45 -12.65 -17.55 12.21
N ALA A 46 -12.54 -17.27 10.90
CA ALA A 46 -12.14 -18.26 9.90
C ALA A 46 -10.71 -18.79 10.17
N ASN A 47 -9.77 -17.92 10.55
CA ASN A 47 -8.42 -18.34 10.93
C ASN A 47 -8.40 -19.18 12.22
N ALA A 48 -9.20 -18.83 13.22
CA ALA A 48 -9.30 -19.58 14.47
C ALA A 48 -9.88 -20.98 14.26
N GLN A 49 -10.77 -21.14 13.28
CA GLN A 49 -11.34 -22.43 12.88
C GLN A 49 -10.41 -23.25 11.96
N GLY A 50 -9.29 -22.66 11.50
CA GLY A 50 -8.40 -23.29 10.53
C GLY A 50 -9.01 -23.41 9.12
N ASP A 51 -10.05 -22.65 8.80
CA ASP A 51 -10.69 -22.65 7.49
C ASP A 51 -10.02 -21.63 6.56
N GLU A 52 -8.92 -22.07 5.94
CA GLU A 52 -8.16 -21.25 4.97
C GLU A 52 -9.01 -20.82 3.76
N ARG A 53 -10.00 -21.63 3.36
CA ARG A 53 -10.86 -21.30 2.22
C ARG A 53 -11.81 -20.17 2.58
N ALA A 54 -12.44 -20.24 3.75
CA ALA A 54 -13.30 -19.16 4.25
C ALA A 54 -12.50 -17.86 4.45
N ALA A 55 -11.31 -17.95 5.06
CA ALA A 55 -10.44 -16.79 5.26
C ALA A 55 -10.03 -16.13 3.93
N THR A 56 -9.69 -16.94 2.92
CA THR A 56 -9.33 -16.44 1.58
C THR A 56 -10.53 -15.79 0.88
N GLN A 57 -11.73 -16.37 0.98
CA GLN A 57 -12.95 -15.79 0.41
C GLN A 57 -13.31 -14.46 1.07
N GLU A 58 -13.22 -14.36 2.39
CA GLU A 58 -13.47 -13.12 3.11
C GLU A 58 -12.43 -12.04 2.76
N LEU A 59 -11.15 -12.42 2.65
CA LEU A 59 -10.11 -11.53 2.15
C LEU A 59 -10.42 -11.04 0.73
N GLN A 60 -10.79 -11.94 -0.17
CA GLN A 60 -11.13 -11.57 -1.55
C GLN A 60 -12.33 -10.62 -1.61
N ARG A 61 -13.39 -10.88 -0.83
CA ARG A 61 -14.56 -10.00 -0.73
C ARG A 61 -14.16 -8.60 -0.26
N PHE A 62 -13.37 -8.53 0.81
CA PHE A 62 -12.89 -7.27 1.36
C PHE A 62 -12.02 -6.50 0.36
N LEU A 63 -11.08 -7.17 -0.30
CA LEU A 63 -10.25 -6.57 -1.34
C LEU A 63 -11.10 -6.08 -2.53
N ARG A 64 -12.20 -6.75 -2.87
CA ARG A 64 -13.10 -6.31 -3.94
C ARG A 64 -13.90 -5.06 -3.57
N LEU A 65 -14.16 -4.83 -2.29
CA LEU A 65 -14.72 -3.56 -1.80
C LEU A 65 -13.71 -2.42 -1.95
N LEU A 66 -12.43 -2.69 -1.67
CA LEU A 66 -11.35 -1.71 -1.82
C LEU A 66 -11.04 -1.42 -3.29
N PHE A 67 -11.05 -2.44 -4.14
CA PHE A 67 -10.65 -2.39 -5.54
C PHE A 67 -11.77 -2.87 -6.46
N PRO A 68 -12.81 -2.04 -6.71
CA PRO A 68 -13.90 -2.42 -7.59
C PRO A 68 -13.38 -2.61 -9.03
N GLY A 69 -13.72 -3.74 -9.64
CA GLY A 69 -13.18 -4.29 -10.89
C GLY A 69 -13.32 -3.46 -12.18
N VAL A 70 -13.75 -2.21 -12.09
CA VAL A 70 -14.27 -1.45 -13.24
C VAL A 70 -13.19 -0.70 -14.03
N PHE A 71 -11.95 -0.57 -13.52
CA PHE A 71 -10.94 0.37 -14.07
C PHE A 71 -9.49 -0.13 -14.15
N PHE A 72 -9.23 -1.43 -14.33
CA PHE A 72 -7.85 -1.95 -14.38
C PHE A 72 -7.30 -2.10 -15.81
N PHE A 73 -7.03 -0.97 -16.48
CA PHE A 73 -6.26 -0.96 -17.73
C PHE A 73 -4.78 -0.71 -17.44
N ARG A 74 -3.90 -1.64 -17.88
CA ARG A 74 -2.44 -1.71 -17.63
C ARG A 74 -2.03 -1.99 -16.18
N GLY A 75 -2.11 -3.25 -15.76
CA GLY A 75 -1.53 -3.72 -14.48
C GLY A 75 -2.06 -5.07 -13.99
N GLY A 76 -3.22 -5.49 -14.50
CA GLY A 76 -3.95 -6.65 -13.99
C GLY A 76 -4.82 -6.29 -12.78
N ASP A 77 -5.56 -7.28 -12.27
CA ASP A 77 -6.41 -7.11 -11.09
C ASP A 77 -5.54 -7.05 -9.81
N PRO A 78 -5.58 -5.95 -9.03
CA PRO A 78 -4.83 -5.87 -7.77
C PRO A 78 -5.25 -6.96 -6.78
N VAL A 79 -6.51 -7.41 -6.80
CA VAL A 79 -7.00 -8.47 -5.93
C VAL A 79 -6.26 -9.78 -6.22
N GLU A 80 -6.13 -10.15 -7.49
CA GLU A 80 -5.39 -11.37 -7.88
C GLU A 80 -3.92 -11.31 -7.51
N ARG A 81 -3.30 -10.12 -7.58
CA ARG A 81 -1.90 -9.94 -7.18
C ARG A 81 -1.72 -10.08 -5.67
N ILE A 82 -2.60 -9.46 -4.89
CA ILE A 82 -2.55 -9.54 -3.42
C ILE A 82 -2.77 -10.99 -2.96
N LEU A 83 -3.71 -11.72 -3.57
CA LEU A 83 -3.98 -13.11 -3.21
C LEU A 83 -2.84 -14.08 -3.59
N LYS A 84 -1.91 -13.68 -4.45
CA LYS A 84 -0.69 -14.45 -4.78
C LYS A 84 0.48 -14.18 -3.83
N LEU A 85 0.34 -13.22 -2.90
CA LEU A 85 1.36 -12.96 -1.90
C LEU A 85 1.49 -14.14 -0.93
N PRO A 86 2.68 -14.39 -0.38
CA PRO A 86 2.82 -15.33 0.73
C PRO A 86 2.01 -14.86 1.94
N ALA A 87 1.64 -15.77 2.84
CA ALA A 87 0.85 -15.46 4.03
C ALA A 87 1.44 -14.29 4.86
N THR A 88 2.76 -14.22 4.98
CA THR A 88 3.48 -13.12 5.64
C THR A 88 3.26 -11.78 4.94
N GLY A 89 3.30 -11.74 3.60
CA GLY A 89 3.04 -10.53 2.82
C GLY A 89 1.59 -10.05 2.90
N ILE A 90 0.63 -10.99 2.99
CA ILE A 90 -0.78 -10.65 3.23
C ILE A 90 -0.95 -10.02 4.63
N GLN A 91 -0.29 -10.57 5.65
CA GLN A 91 -0.34 -10.01 7.01
C GLN A 91 0.28 -8.60 7.07
N GLU A 92 1.44 -8.38 6.45
CA GLU A 92 2.07 -7.06 6.37
C GLU A 92 1.16 -6.03 5.67
N LEU A 93 0.53 -6.43 4.58
CA LEU A 93 -0.40 -5.59 3.84
C LEU A 93 -1.63 -5.20 4.67
N LEU A 94 -2.22 -6.16 5.39
CA LEU A 94 -3.35 -5.89 6.28
C LEU A 94 -2.94 -4.96 7.43
N ASN A 95 -1.77 -5.17 8.02
CA ASN A 95 -1.24 -4.31 9.08
C ASN A 95 -1.01 -2.86 8.59
N ASP A 96 -0.44 -2.69 7.39
CA ASP A 96 -0.25 -1.36 6.78
C ASP A 96 -1.60 -0.67 6.52
N PHE A 97 -2.58 -1.40 5.98
CA PHE A 97 -3.94 -0.89 5.78
C PHE A 97 -4.61 -0.45 7.08
N PHE A 98 -4.52 -1.27 8.15
CA PHE A 98 -5.11 -0.94 9.44
C PHE A 98 -4.41 0.24 10.12
N ALA A 99 -3.08 0.33 10.01
CA ALA A 99 -2.31 1.46 10.51
C ALA A 99 -2.74 2.77 9.83
N HIS A 100 -2.89 2.73 8.49
CA HIS A 100 -3.40 3.85 7.72
C HIS A 100 -4.83 4.25 8.16
N LYS A 101 -5.72 3.28 8.40
CA LYS A 101 -7.10 3.55 8.86
C LYS A 101 -7.18 4.08 10.30
N ALA A 102 -6.20 3.77 11.14
CA ALA A 102 -6.11 4.31 12.50
C ALA A 102 -5.61 5.77 12.55
N GLY A 103 -5.23 6.36 11.41
CA GLY A 103 -4.63 7.70 11.36
C GLY A 103 -3.20 7.73 11.90
N THR A 104 -2.62 6.58 12.21
CA THR A 104 -1.20 6.44 12.53
C THR A 104 -0.46 6.60 11.21
N THR A 105 0.35 7.65 11.08
CA THR A 105 1.19 7.88 9.90
C THR A 105 1.88 6.57 9.52
N PRO A 106 1.59 5.98 8.33
CA PRO A 106 2.10 4.67 7.99
C PRO A 106 3.62 4.75 7.86
N ARG A 107 4.33 3.92 8.64
CA ARG A 107 5.73 3.63 8.40
C ARG A 107 5.72 2.73 7.16
N MET A 108 5.96 3.33 5.99
CA MET A 108 5.97 2.66 4.68
C MET A 108 6.50 1.23 4.81
N ALA A 109 5.64 0.23 4.64
CA ALA A 109 6.09 -1.14 4.46
C ALA A 109 6.73 -1.22 3.07
N THR A 110 8.00 -0.85 3.00
CA THR A 110 8.85 -1.17 1.86
C THR A 110 8.98 -2.68 1.82
N SER A 111 8.46 -3.32 0.78
CA SER A 111 8.92 -4.65 0.40
C SER A 111 10.43 -4.59 0.33
N SER A 112 11.11 -5.26 1.27
CA SER A 112 12.55 -5.34 1.35
C SER A 112 13.07 -6.15 0.16
N THR A 113 13.06 -5.53 -1.02
CA THR A 113 13.92 -5.95 -2.11
C THR A 113 15.33 -5.57 -1.66
N PRO A 114 16.29 -6.50 -1.57
CA PRO A 114 17.65 -6.14 -1.19
C PRO A 114 18.17 -5.09 -2.16
N SER A 115 18.38 -3.87 -1.64
CA SER A 115 19.06 -2.81 -2.36
C SER A 115 20.44 -3.32 -2.69
N TRP A 116 20.66 -3.71 -3.95
CA TRP A 116 22.01 -3.86 -4.48
C TRP A 116 22.80 -2.58 -4.20
N PRO A 117 24.10 -2.71 -3.88
CA PRO A 117 24.90 -1.57 -3.47
C PRO A 117 24.89 -0.53 -4.59
N ALA A 118 24.43 0.67 -4.24
CA ALA A 118 24.65 1.84 -5.06
C ALA A 118 26.17 1.93 -5.29
N LYS A 119 26.61 1.69 -6.53
CA LYS A 119 27.96 2.05 -6.94
C LYS A 119 28.12 3.53 -6.59
N ALA A 120 28.92 3.81 -5.57
CA ALA A 120 29.53 5.11 -5.39
C ALA A 120 30.19 5.44 -6.73
N SER A 121 29.59 6.36 -7.48
CA SER A 121 30.28 6.99 -8.60
C SER A 121 31.24 7.98 -7.97
N ASP A 122 32.39 7.44 -7.58
CA ASP A 122 33.60 8.17 -7.29
C ASP A 122 33.93 8.98 -8.54
N PHE A 123 33.63 10.28 -8.52
CA PHE A 123 34.11 11.20 -9.54
C PHE A 123 35.53 11.59 -9.15
N PRO A 124 36.57 11.23 -9.94
CA PRO A 124 37.89 11.75 -9.69
C PRO A 124 37.88 13.27 -9.96
N ARG A 125 38.09 14.06 -8.91
CA ARG A 125 38.39 15.48 -9.02
C ARG A 125 39.81 15.62 -9.58
N THR A 126 39.93 15.58 -10.90
CA THR A 126 41.19 15.90 -11.60
C THR A 126 41.47 17.40 -11.45
N THR A 127 42.56 17.68 -10.76
CA THR A 127 43.26 18.96 -10.64
C THR A 127 43.51 19.58 -12.02
N ALA A 128 43.13 20.84 -12.20
CA ALA A 128 43.66 21.70 -13.26
C ALA A 128 44.12 23.02 -12.65
N GLU A 129 45.43 23.16 -12.61
CA GLU A 129 46.22 24.34 -12.28
C GLU A 129 46.09 25.39 -13.39
N PRO A 130 45.91 26.70 -13.10
CA PRO A 130 46.07 27.73 -14.11
C PRO A 130 47.50 28.27 -14.09
N ALA A 131 48.23 28.03 -15.18
CA ALA A 131 49.46 28.73 -15.52
C ALA A 131 49.15 30.21 -15.74
N THR A 132 49.81 31.10 -15.00
CA THR A 132 49.83 32.54 -15.27
C THR A 132 51.11 32.85 -16.04
N THR A 133 50.93 33.45 -17.21
CA THR A 133 51.99 34.12 -18.00
C THR A 133 52.25 35.51 -17.45
#